data_AF-A0A6A1Q0F2-F1
#
_entry.id   AF-A0A6A1Q0F2-F1
#
_cell.length_a   1.000
_cell.length_b   1.000
_cell.length_c   1.000
_cell.angle_alpha   90.00
_cell.angle_beta   90.00
_cell.angle_gamma   90.00
#
_symmetry.space_group_name_H-M   'P 1'
#
loop_
_entity.id
_entity.type
_entity.pdbx_description
1 polymer ?
#
loop_
_entity_poly.entity_id
_entity_poly.type
_entity_poly.pdbx_seq_one_letter_code
_entity_poly.pdbx_strand_id
1 'polypeptide(L)'
;VNPTAQCTHALLKMIYCSHCQGLVTVKPCYNYCSNIMRGCLANQGDLDFEWNNFIDAMLMVAERLEGPFNIESVMDPIDVKISDAIMNMQENSVQVSQKVRKAGSWKGEEGARFSLRCHFRHVTTLMPMQVFQGCGPPKPLPAGRISRSISESAFSARFRPFHPEERPTTAAGTSLDRLVTDVKEKLKQAKKFWSSLPSNVCNDERMAAGNGNEDDCWNGKGKSRYLFAVTGNGLANQGNNPEVQVDTSKPDILILRQIMALRVMTSKMKNAYNGNDVDFFDISDESSGEGSGSGCEYQQCPSEFEYNATDHSGKSANDKASSAGVPAGARPYLLTVFCILALVMQREWR
;
A
#
# COMPACT_ATOMS: atom_id res chain seq x y z
N VAL A 1 11.89 0.25 15.22
CA VAL A 1 12.58 1.40 15.85
C VAL A 1 12.45 1.24 17.36
N ASN A 2 13.56 1.13 18.08
CA ASN A 2 13.55 0.99 19.54
C ASN A 2 13.50 2.38 20.20
N PRO A 3 12.87 2.51 21.39
CA PRO A 3 12.91 3.76 22.15
C PRO A 3 14.35 4.17 22.50
N THR A 4 14.66 5.45 22.39
CA THR A 4 15.96 5.99 22.81
C THR A 4 16.11 5.95 24.34
N ALA A 5 17.35 5.96 24.84
CA ALA A 5 17.60 5.98 26.29
C ALA A 5 16.93 7.21 26.95
N GLN A 6 16.97 8.37 26.30
CA GLN A 6 16.31 9.59 26.77
C GLN A 6 14.80 9.41 26.88
N CYS A 7 14.17 8.80 25.86
CA CYS A 7 12.75 8.48 25.90
C CYS A 7 12.41 7.51 27.04
N THR A 8 13.19 6.43 27.22
CA THR A 8 12.95 5.47 28.31
C THR A 8 13.03 6.14 29.68
N HIS A 9 14.01 7.02 29.89
CA HIS A 9 14.16 7.78 31.13
C HIS A 9 12.98 8.72 31.37
N ALA A 10 12.54 9.46 30.34
CA ALA A 10 11.40 10.35 30.43
C ALA A 10 10.09 9.59 30.73
N LEU A 11 9.85 8.46 30.08
CA LEU A 11 8.69 7.59 30.35
C LEU A 11 8.70 7.05 31.77
N LEU A 12 9.85 6.59 32.28
CA LEU A 12 9.97 6.13 33.67
C LEU A 12 9.69 7.27 34.66
N LYS A 13 10.19 8.48 34.38
CA LYS A 13 9.92 9.66 35.21
C LYS A 13 8.45 10.04 35.22
N MET A 14 7.78 9.92 34.08
CA MET A 14 6.35 10.18 33.97
C MET A 14 5.53 9.18 34.78
N ILE A 15 5.80 7.87 34.60
CA ILE A 15 4.95 6.79 35.12
C ILE A 15 5.25 6.48 36.59
N TYR A 16 6.53 6.41 36.98
CA TYR A 16 6.91 5.82 38.27
C TYR A 16 7.44 6.80 39.31
N CYS A 17 7.93 7.99 38.93
CA CYS A 17 8.52 8.90 39.93
C CYS A 17 7.51 9.43 40.96
N SER A 18 6.22 9.55 40.61
CA SER A 18 5.17 9.90 41.58
C SER A 18 5.08 8.85 42.69
N HIS A 19 5.14 7.56 42.35
CA HIS A 19 5.15 6.46 43.30
C HIS A 19 6.37 6.50 44.22
N CYS A 20 7.55 6.79 43.67
CA CYS A 20 8.78 6.94 44.46
C CYS A 20 8.73 8.10 45.46
N GLN A 21 7.91 9.12 45.20
CA GLN A 21 7.68 10.26 46.09
C GLN A 21 6.47 10.07 47.03
N GLY A 22 5.86 8.88 47.05
CA GLY A 22 4.69 8.57 47.89
C GLY A 22 3.35 9.03 47.31
N LEU A 23 3.32 9.56 46.09
CA LEU A 23 2.12 10.04 45.39
C LEU A 23 1.53 8.95 44.46
N VAL A 24 1.11 7.82 45.03
CA VAL A 24 0.74 6.61 44.24
C VAL A 24 -0.59 6.71 43.48
N THR A 25 -1.46 7.65 43.83
CA THR A 25 -2.77 7.84 43.17
C THR A 25 -2.75 8.95 42.12
N VAL A 26 -1.67 9.74 42.06
CA VAL A 26 -1.58 10.91 41.20
C VAL A 26 -1.10 10.49 39.82
N LYS A 27 -1.94 10.73 38.81
CA LYS A 27 -1.63 10.43 37.41
C LYS A 27 -0.87 11.59 36.74
N PRO A 28 -0.05 11.32 35.71
CA PRO A 28 0.62 12.36 34.93
C PRO A 28 -0.36 13.38 34.34
N CYS A 29 0.03 14.65 34.24
CA CYS A 29 -0.76 15.64 33.52
C CYS A 29 -0.85 15.31 32.02
N TYR A 30 -1.98 15.58 31.38
CA TYR A 30 -2.19 15.32 29.94
C TYR A 30 -1.12 15.97 29.05
N ASN A 31 -0.83 17.25 29.26
CA ASN A 31 0.18 17.99 28.49
C ASN A 31 1.61 17.50 28.77
N TYR A 32 1.89 17.08 30.00
CA TYR A 32 3.17 16.47 30.37
C TYR A 32 3.38 15.15 29.63
N CYS A 33 2.35 14.29 29.63
CA CYS A 33 2.34 13.06 28.85
C CYS A 33 2.52 13.34 27.36
N SER A 34 1.78 14.32 26.83
CA SER A 34 1.85 14.69 25.41
C SER A 34 3.25 15.11 24.99
N ASN A 35 3.95 15.92 25.79
CA ASN A 35 5.33 16.34 25.47
C ASN A 35 6.31 15.17 25.48
N ILE A 36 6.18 14.24 26.43
CA ILE A 36 7.01 13.03 26.47
C ILE A 36 6.73 12.14 25.26
N MET A 37 5.46 11.85 24.98
CA MET A 37 5.07 10.98 23.87
C MET A 37 5.46 11.55 22.52
N ARG A 38 5.33 12.87 22.31
CA ARG A 38 5.76 13.54 21.07
C ARG A 38 7.27 13.56 20.89
N GLY A 39 8.04 13.71 21.99
CA GLY A 39 9.50 13.60 21.96
C GLY A 39 9.97 12.16 21.67
N CYS A 40 9.32 11.18 22.28
CA CYS A 40 9.60 9.76 22.07
C CYS A 40 9.26 9.28 20.65
N LEU A 41 8.17 9.78 20.08
CA LEU A 41 7.65 9.41 18.76
C LEU A 41 8.02 10.42 17.67
N ALA A 42 9.05 11.24 17.91
CA ALA A 42 9.42 12.35 17.04
C ALA A 42 9.69 11.90 15.60
N ASN A 43 10.49 10.84 15.43
CA ASN A 43 10.80 10.28 14.11
C ASN A 43 9.52 9.73 13.45
N GLN A 44 8.69 8.99 14.19
CA GLN A 44 7.44 8.43 13.67
C GLN A 44 6.45 9.53 13.25
N GLY A 45 6.48 10.68 13.92
CA GLY A 45 5.67 11.84 13.56
C GLY A 45 5.94 12.36 12.14
N ASP A 46 7.14 12.16 11.60
CA ASP A 46 7.49 12.60 10.24
C ASP A 46 6.83 11.72 9.15
N LEU A 47 6.35 10.52 9.50
CA LEU A 47 5.56 9.68 8.58
C LEU A 47 4.17 10.27 8.30
N ASP A 48 3.66 11.14 9.17
CA ASP A 48 2.27 11.62 9.11
C ASP A 48 1.93 12.26 7.76
N PHE A 49 2.82 13.10 7.22
CA PHE A 49 2.57 13.80 5.97
C PHE A 49 2.43 12.82 4.79
N GLU A 50 3.42 11.94 4.58
CA GLU A 50 3.37 10.99 3.45
C GLU A 50 2.34 9.88 3.66
N TRP A 51 2.07 9.49 4.91
CA TRP A 51 0.99 8.57 5.22
C TRP A 51 -0.37 9.14 4.81
N ASN A 52 -0.65 10.40 5.17
CA ASN A 52 -1.91 11.05 4.78
C ASN A 52 -2.01 11.20 3.24
N ASN A 53 -0.91 11.54 2.55
CA ASN A 53 -0.88 11.59 1.09
C ASN A 53 -1.17 10.22 0.45
N PHE A 54 -0.62 9.14 1.03
CA PHE A 54 -0.84 7.78 0.59
C PHE A 54 -2.29 7.34 0.79
N ILE A 55 -2.85 7.59 1.98
CA ILE A 55 -4.26 7.32 2.30
C ILE A 55 -5.17 8.07 1.31
N ASP A 56 -4.91 9.35 1.06
CA ASP A 56 -5.70 10.14 0.10
C ASP A 56 -5.59 9.57 -1.32
N ALA A 57 -4.42 9.10 -1.74
CA ALA A 57 -4.25 8.42 -3.02
C ALA A 57 -5.02 7.09 -3.12
N MET A 58 -5.02 6.27 -2.07
CA MET A 58 -5.82 5.05 -2.03
C MET A 58 -7.33 5.34 -2.04
N LEU A 59 -7.78 6.40 -1.35
CA LEU A 59 -9.19 6.82 -1.37
C LEU A 59 -9.62 7.23 -2.78
N MET A 60 -8.78 7.96 -3.54
CA MET A 60 -9.06 8.29 -4.94
C MET A 60 -9.22 7.03 -5.81
N VAL A 61 -8.37 6.02 -5.63
CA VAL A 61 -8.48 4.73 -6.35
C VAL A 61 -9.75 3.99 -5.95
N ALA A 62 -10.08 3.97 -4.66
CA ALA A 62 -11.31 3.34 -4.16
C ALA A 62 -12.58 3.98 -4.75
N GLU A 63 -12.61 5.31 -4.90
CA GLU A 63 -13.71 6.02 -5.57
C GLU A 63 -13.84 5.65 -7.06
N ARG A 64 -12.73 5.38 -7.75
CA ARG A 64 -12.77 4.86 -9.14
C ARG A 64 -13.35 3.46 -9.23
N LEU A 65 -13.09 2.60 -8.24
CA LEU A 65 -13.57 1.21 -8.20
C LEU A 65 -15.07 1.12 -7.89
N GLU A 66 -15.65 2.07 -7.15
CA GLU A 66 -17.12 2.20 -7.00
C GLU A 66 -17.79 2.77 -8.27
N GLY A 67 -17.02 3.42 -9.13
CA GLY A 67 -17.48 4.06 -10.35
C GLY A 67 -17.62 3.12 -11.55
N PRO A 68 -17.79 3.67 -12.77
CA PRO A 68 -17.97 2.89 -14.00
C PRO A 68 -16.72 2.09 -14.42
N PHE A 69 -15.58 2.30 -13.75
CA PHE A 69 -14.33 1.57 -13.96
C PHE A 69 -14.18 0.36 -13.02
N ASN A 70 -15.27 -0.07 -12.35
CA ASN A 70 -15.31 -1.32 -11.63
C ASN A 70 -14.92 -2.49 -12.57
N ILE A 71 -14.05 -3.39 -12.12
CA ILE A 71 -13.64 -4.57 -12.91
C ILE A 71 -14.83 -5.40 -13.39
N GLU A 72 -15.92 -5.45 -12.61
CA GLU A 72 -17.18 -6.11 -12.98
C GLU A 72 -17.80 -5.46 -14.24
N SER A 73 -17.74 -4.13 -14.40
CA SER A 73 -18.29 -3.44 -15.58
C SER A 73 -17.53 -3.76 -16.89
N VAL A 74 -16.28 -4.20 -16.77
CA VAL A 74 -15.42 -4.57 -17.91
C VAL A 74 -15.41 -6.08 -18.14
N MET A 75 -15.47 -6.88 -17.06
CA MET A 75 -15.48 -8.33 -17.15
C MET A 75 -16.84 -8.87 -17.59
N ASP A 76 -17.94 -8.29 -17.10
CA ASP A 76 -19.29 -8.77 -17.39
C ASP A 76 -19.67 -8.74 -18.89
N PRO A 77 -19.31 -7.72 -19.69
CA PRO A 77 -19.63 -7.69 -21.12
C PRO A 77 -18.53 -8.28 -22.02
N ILE A 78 -17.50 -8.93 -21.47
CA ILE A 78 -16.35 -9.35 -22.28
C ILE A 78 -16.72 -10.36 -23.37
N ASP A 79 -17.67 -11.25 -23.09
CA ASP A 79 -18.19 -12.25 -24.02
C ASP A 79 -18.99 -11.61 -25.17
N VAL A 80 -19.78 -10.58 -24.87
CA VAL A 80 -20.48 -9.76 -25.85
C VAL A 80 -19.47 -8.99 -26.71
N LYS A 81 -18.46 -8.35 -26.11
CA LYS A 81 -17.40 -7.64 -26.85
C LYS A 81 -16.58 -8.57 -27.76
N ILE A 82 -16.27 -9.78 -27.32
CA ILE A 82 -15.62 -10.80 -28.15
C ILE A 82 -16.54 -11.18 -29.31
N SER A 83 -17.84 -11.39 -29.05
CA SER A 83 -18.82 -11.72 -30.07
C SER A 83 -18.96 -10.61 -31.11
N ASP A 84 -19.05 -9.35 -30.69
CA ASP A 84 -19.06 -8.17 -31.56
C ASP A 84 -17.80 -8.08 -32.42
N ALA A 85 -16.63 -8.31 -31.82
CA ALA A 85 -15.36 -8.31 -32.55
C ALA A 85 -15.31 -9.43 -33.61
N ILE A 86 -15.82 -10.62 -33.30
CA ILE A 86 -15.93 -11.73 -34.26
C ILE A 86 -16.90 -11.38 -35.38
N MET A 87 -18.08 -10.83 -35.07
CA MET A 87 -19.07 -10.41 -36.06
C MET A 87 -18.48 -9.33 -36.98
N ASN A 88 -17.84 -8.31 -36.41
CA ASN A 88 -17.18 -7.25 -37.16
C ASN A 88 -16.06 -7.79 -38.08
N MET A 89 -15.30 -8.78 -37.61
CA MET A 89 -14.28 -9.43 -38.44
C MET A 89 -14.89 -10.32 -39.53
N GLN A 90 -16.01 -11.00 -39.27
CA GLN A 90 -16.72 -11.80 -40.26
C GLN A 90 -17.29 -10.91 -41.39
N GLU A 91 -17.92 -9.79 -41.02
CA GLU A 91 -18.50 -8.82 -41.97
C GLU A 91 -17.43 -8.12 -42.83
N ASN A 92 -16.31 -7.73 -42.22
CA ASN A 92 -15.23 -7.04 -42.92
C ASN A 92 -14.18 -7.98 -43.52
N SER A 93 -14.32 -9.30 -43.35
CA SER A 93 -13.31 -10.32 -43.68
C SER A 93 -12.77 -10.21 -45.11
N VAL A 94 -13.65 -9.98 -46.08
CA VAL A 94 -13.27 -9.87 -47.51
C VAL A 94 -12.46 -8.60 -47.77
N GLN A 95 -12.86 -7.48 -47.17
CA GLN A 95 -12.17 -6.19 -47.35
C GLN A 95 -10.81 -6.18 -46.66
N VAL A 96 -10.72 -6.72 -45.44
CA VAL A 96 -9.46 -6.91 -44.72
C VAL A 96 -8.54 -7.84 -45.50
N SER A 97 -9.03 -8.98 -45.98
CA SER A 97 -8.23 -9.93 -46.78
C SER A 97 -7.73 -9.30 -48.08
N GLN A 98 -8.54 -8.48 -48.75
CA GLN A 98 -8.12 -7.76 -49.95
C GLN A 98 -7.08 -6.68 -49.66
N LYS A 99 -7.22 -5.92 -48.56
CA LYS A 99 -6.22 -4.93 -48.15
C LYS A 99 -4.90 -5.59 -47.72
N VAL A 100 -4.94 -6.69 -46.98
CA VAL A 100 -3.76 -7.48 -46.60
C VAL A 100 -3.06 -8.07 -47.84
N ARG A 101 -3.82 -8.61 -48.81
CA ARG A 101 -3.28 -9.11 -50.09
C ARG A 101 -2.70 -8.02 -50.99
N LYS A 102 -3.18 -6.78 -50.87
CA LYS A 102 -2.68 -5.63 -51.62
C LYS A 102 -1.46 -4.97 -50.94
N ALA A 103 -1.44 -4.93 -49.61
CA ALA A 103 -0.38 -4.31 -48.81
C ALA A 103 0.83 -5.23 -48.61
N GLY A 104 0.61 -6.53 -48.46
CA GLY A 104 1.65 -7.53 -48.59
C GLY A 104 1.76 -7.94 -50.06
N SER A 105 2.96 -7.90 -50.64
CA SER A 105 3.25 -8.59 -51.89
C SER A 105 3.20 -10.12 -51.67
N TRP A 106 2.05 -10.64 -51.27
CA TRP A 106 1.75 -12.07 -51.32
C TRP A 106 1.49 -12.41 -52.79
N LYS A 107 2.56 -12.57 -53.57
CA LYS A 107 2.52 -13.35 -54.81
C LYS A 107 2.16 -14.78 -54.43
N GLY A 108 0.89 -15.15 -54.62
CA GLY A 108 0.55 -16.56 -54.72
C GLY A 108 1.19 -17.11 -55.99
N GLU A 109 2.16 -18.02 -55.84
CA GLU A 109 2.41 -19.02 -56.87
C GLU A 109 1.11 -19.79 -57.10
N GLU A 110 0.59 -19.71 -58.33
CA GLU A 110 -0.47 -20.59 -58.83
C GLU A 110 0.09 -22.03 -58.87
N GLY A 111 0.11 -22.70 -57.72
CA GLY A 111 0.66 -24.06 -57.62
C GLY A 111 0.84 -24.58 -56.20
N ALA A 112 1.07 -23.70 -55.22
CA ALA A 112 1.05 -24.09 -53.82
C ALA A 112 -0.37 -23.95 -53.29
N ARG A 113 -1.03 -25.07 -53.01
CA ARG A 113 -2.24 -25.15 -52.18
C ARG A 113 -1.85 -24.74 -50.75
N PHE A 114 -1.51 -23.47 -50.55
CA PHE A 114 -1.44 -22.85 -49.24
C PHE A 114 -2.87 -22.78 -48.74
N SER A 115 -3.24 -23.89 -48.11
CA SER A 115 -4.26 -23.95 -47.09
C SER A 115 -3.85 -22.98 -45.97
N LEU A 116 -3.97 -21.67 -46.21
CA LEU A 116 -4.61 -20.79 -45.23
C LEU A 116 -6.09 -21.18 -45.15
N ARG A 117 -6.32 -22.46 -44.81
CA ARG A 117 -7.28 -22.79 -43.78
C ARG A 117 -6.70 -22.16 -42.52
N CYS A 118 -6.78 -20.83 -42.41
CA CYS A 118 -7.01 -20.23 -41.10
C CYS A 118 -8.06 -21.14 -40.49
N HIS A 119 -7.74 -21.72 -39.35
CA HIS A 119 -8.60 -22.65 -38.62
C HIS A 119 -9.95 -22.02 -38.22
N PHE A 120 -10.28 -20.83 -38.73
CA PHE A 120 -11.59 -20.20 -38.74
C PHE A 120 -12.66 -20.91 -39.58
N ARG A 121 -12.30 -21.69 -40.61
CA ARG A 121 -13.31 -22.51 -41.31
C ARG A 121 -13.87 -23.60 -40.38
N HIS A 122 -13.09 -24.10 -39.42
CA HIS A 122 -13.58 -25.12 -38.49
C HIS A 122 -14.66 -24.57 -37.55
N VAL A 123 -14.62 -23.30 -37.13
CA VAL A 123 -15.65 -22.76 -36.23
C VAL A 123 -16.98 -22.51 -36.96
N THR A 124 -16.95 -22.01 -38.20
CA THR A 124 -18.19 -21.73 -38.96
C THR A 124 -18.77 -22.93 -39.69
N THR A 125 -17.99 -24.00 -39.96
CA THR A 125 -18.51 -25.24 -40.58
C THR A 125 -18.60 -26.47 -39.68
N LEU A 126 -18.01 -26.49 -38.47
CA LEU A 126 -18.24 -27.60 -37.51
C LEU A 126 -19.38 -27.33 -36.51
N MET A 127 -19.70 -26.08 -36.21
CA MET A 127 -20.84 -25.79 -35.33
C MET A 127 -22.19 -26.30 -35.87
N PRO A 128 -22.47 -26.28 -37.19
CA PRO A 128 -23.68 -26.90 -37.72
C PRO A 128 -23.61 -28.43 -37.73
N MET A 129 -22.46 -29.04 -38.08
CA MET A 129 -22.37 -30.50 -38.28
C MET A 129 -22.57 -31.31 -36.99
N GLN A 130 -22.05 -30.87 -35.84
CA GLN A 130 -22.24 -31.61 -34.59
C GLN A 130 -23.68 -31.50 -34.05
N VAL A 131 -24.39 -30.41 -34.37
CA VAL A 131 -25.81 -30.24 -34.01
C VAL A 131 -26.71 -31.13 -34.89
N PHE A 132 -26.37 -31.34 -36.16
CA PHE A 132 -27.15 -32.22 -37.04
C PHE A 132 -27.02 -33.72 -36.70
N GLN A 133 -25.90 -34.16 -36.11
CA GLN A 133 -25.75 -35.54 -35.63
C GLN A 133 -26.55 -35.82 -34.35
N GLY A 134 -26.92 -34.80 -33.56
CA GLY A 134 -27.74 -34.94 -32.35
C GLY A 134 -29.24 -34.62 -32.53
N CYS A 135 -29.61 -33.71 -33.43
CA CYS A 135 -30.98 -33.18 -33.55
C CYS A 135 -31.69 -33.47 -34.89
N GLY A 136 -31.02 -34.13 -35.85
CA GLY A 136 -31.59 -34.44 -37.17
C GLY A 136 -31.72 -33.23 -38.12
N PRO A 137 -31.93 -33.47 -39.43
CA PRO A 137 -32.03 -32.39 -40.42
C PRO A 137 -33.36 -31.63 -40.29
N PRO A 138 -33.36 -30.28 -40.33
CA PRO A 138 -34.59 -29.50 -40.27
C PRO A 138 -35.41 -29.68 -41.55
N LYS A 139 -36.72 -29.94 -41.40
CA LYS A 139 -37.67 -29.98 -42.52
C LYS A 139 -37.74 -28.59 -43.17
N PRO A 140 -37.58 -28.47 -44.50
CA PRO A 140 -37.79 -27.20 -45.18
C PRO A 140 -39.28 -26.83 -45.13
N LEU A 141 -39.58 -25.69 -44.51
CA LEU A 141 -40.89 -25.05 -44.63
C LEU A 141 -41.04 -24.43 -46.03
N PRO A 142 -42.26 -24.36 -46.59
CA PRO A 142 -42.48 -23.83 -47.93
C PRO A 142 -42.05 -22.37 -48.05
N ALA A 143 -41.59 -21.99 -49.24
CA ALA A 143 -41.16 -20.65 -49.60
C ALA A 143 -42.26 -19.61 -49.30
N GLY A 144 -42.08 -18.88 -48.19
CA GLY A 144 -42.95 -17.79 -47.77
C GLY A 144 -42.12 -16.64 -47.25
N ARG A 145 -42.00 -15.59 -48.08
CA ARG A 145 -41.55 -14.21 -47.82
C ARG A 145 -40.40 -14.02 -46.81
N ILE A 146 -39.25 -13.64 -47.37
CA ILE A 146 -38.17 -12.95 -46.68
C ILE A 146 -38.73 -11.66 -46.06
N SER A 147 -39.02 -11.68 -44.77
CA SER A 147 -39.02 -10.49 -43.93
C SER A 147 -38.96 -10.94 -42.48
N ARG A 148 -37.74 -10.89 -41.95
CA ARG A 148 -37.39 -10.37 -40.63
C ARG A 148 -35.89 -10.58 -40.51
N SER A 149 -35.15 -9.48 -40.54
CA SER A 149 -33.87 -9.41 -39.84
C SER A 149 -34.06 -10.10 -38.51
N ILE A 150 -33.15 -11.03 -38.17
CA ILE A 150 -33.04 -11.49 -36.79
C ILE A 150 -32.82 -10.21 -36.00
N SER A 151 -33.80 -9.81 -35.20
CA SER A 151 -33.65 -8.62 -34.39
C SER A 151 -32.43 -8.83 -33.51
N GLU A 152 -31.61 -7.79 -33.38
CA GLU A 152 -30.45 -7.72 -32.49
C GLU A 152 -30.77 -8.34 -31.11
N SER A 153 -32.02 -8.17 -30.65
CA SER A 153 -32.57 -8.76 -29.44
C SER A 153 -32.53 -10.29 -29.32
N ALA A 154 -32.53 -11.06 -30.42
CA ALA A 154 -32.56 -12.53 -30.37
C ALA A 154 -31.16 -13.16 -30.22
N PHE A 155 -30.12 -12.50 -30.76
CA PHE A 155 -28.73 -12.88 -30.49
C PHE A 155 -28.34 -12.43 -29.07
N SER A 156 -28.74 -11.20 -28.70
CA SER A 156 -28.55 -10.65 -27.37
C SER A 156 -29.36 -11.35 -26.27
N ALA A 157 -30.37 -12.16 -26.60
CA ALA A 157 -31.16 -12.93 -25.63
C ALA A 157 -30.50 -14.28 -25.23
N ARG A 158 -29.48 -14.73 -25.97
CA ARG A 158 -28.68 -15.91 -25.58
C ARG A 158 -27.67 -15.58 -24.49
N PHE A 159 -27.22 -14.34 -24.49
CA PHE A 159 -26.60 -13.70 -23.35
C PHE A 159 -27.74 -13.23 -22.45
N ARG A 160 -27.64 -13.38 -21.12
CA ARG A 160 -28.67 -12.76 -20.25
C ARG A 160 -28.66 -11.26 -20.54
N PRO A 161 -29.82 -10.60 -20.73
CA PRO A 161 -29.88 -9.15 -20.75
C PRO A 161 -29.18 -8.64 -19.50
N PHE A 162 -28.13 -7.85 -19.65
CA PHE A 162 -27.42 -7.24 -18.53
C PHE A 162 -28.44 -6.40 -17.76
N HIS A 163 -28.89 -6.91 -16.60
CA HIS A 163 -29.69 -6.16 -15.67
C HIS A 163 -28.69 -5.43 -14.77
N PRO A 164 -28.53 -4.10 -14.88
CA PRO A 164 -27.50 -3.36 -14.14
C PRO A 164 -27.66 -3.44 -12.60
N GLU A 165 -28.76 -4.02 -12.11
CA GLU A 165 -29.06 -4.19 -10.69
C GLU A 165 -28.72 -5.57 -10.13
N GLU A 166 -28.52 -6.61 -10.97
CA GLU A 166 -28.09 -7.94 -10.48
C GLU A 166 -26.56 -8.01 -10.44
N ARG A 167 -25.95 -7.22 -9.56
CA ARG A 167 -24.52 -7.37 -9.23
C ARG A 167 -24.27 -8.80 -8.72
N PRO A 168 -23.27 -9.53 -9.24
CA PRO A 168 -23.01 -10.89 -8.83
C PRO A 168 -22.55 -10.89 -7.35
N THR A 169 -23.48 -11.17 -6.44
CA THR A 169 -23.10 -11.55 -5.09
C THR A 169 -22.42 -12.91 -5.17
N THR A 170 -21.15 -12.97 -4.80
CA THR A 170 -20.47 -14.24 -4.55
C THR A 170 -21.28 -15.06 -3.53
N ALA A 171 -21.13 -16.39 -3.50
CA ALA A 171 -21.90 -17.29 -2.61
C ALA A 171 -21.83 -16.95 -1.09
N ALA A 172 -20.97 -16.00 -0.70
CA ALA A 172 -20.86 -15.43 0.64
C ALA A 172 -21.63 -14.09 0.85
N GLY A 173 -22.32 -13.56 -0.16
CA GLY A 173 -23.06 -12.29 -0.08
C GLY A 173 -22.19 -11.02 -0.08
N THR A 174 -20.89 -11.13 -0.37
CA THR A 174 -19.97 -9.99 -0.45
C THR A 174 -19.91 -9.45 -1.88
N SER A 175 -20.34 -8.21 -2.10
CA SER A 175 -20.12 -7.46 -3.33
C SER A 175 -18.83 -6.65 -3.23
N LEU A 176 -18.13 -6.44 -4.36
CA LEU A 176 -16.94 -5.60 -4.39
C LEU A 176 -17.20 -4.22 -3.80
N ASP A 177 -18.38 -3.64 -4.04
CA ASP A 177 -18.75 -2.33 -3.49
C ASP A 177 -18.77 -2.30 -1.95
N ARG A 178 -19.24 -3.37 -1.29
CA ARG A 178 -19.23 -3.46 0.18
C ARG A 178 -17.80 -3.49 0.71
N LEU A 179 -16.94 -4.28 0.07
CA LEU A 179 -15.52 -4.35 0.41
C LEU A 179 -14.83 -3.00 0.21
N VAL A 180 -15.10 -2.30 -0.89
CA VAL A 180 -14.53 -0.98 -1.17
C VAL A 180 -15.04 0.06 -0.16
N THR A 181 -16.33 0.01 0.20
CA THR A 181 -16.92 0.88 1.22
C THR A 181 -16.25 0.65 2.59
N ASP A 182 -16.11 -0.62 3.00
CA ASP A 182 -15.46 -0.98 4.27
C ASP A 182 -14.00 -0.53 4.29
N VAL A 183 -13.26 -0.76 3.20
CA VAL A 183 -11.87 -0.29 3.06
C VAL A 183 -11.81 1.24 3.15
N LYS A 184 -12.70 1.99 2.49
CA LYS A 184 -12.73 3.46 2.58
C LYS A 184 -12.96 3.94 4.01
N GLU A 185 -13.87 3.33 4.75
CA GLU A 185 -14.10 3.70 6.15
C GLU A 185 -12.87 3.41 7.03
N LYS A 186 -12.20 2.27 6.82
CA LYS A 186 -10.95 1.96 7.52
C LYS A 186 -9.81 2.91 7.15
N LEU A 187 -9.70 3.28 5.87
CA LEU A 187 -8.71 4.26 5.40
C LEU A 187 -8.95 5.64 6.01
N LYS A 188 -10.22 6.08 6.11
CA LYS A 188 -10.57 7.33 6.79
C LYS A 188 -10.18 7.31 8.27
N GLN A 189 -10.40 6.20 8.97
CA GLN A 189 -9.98 6.02 10.36
C GLN A 189 -8.46 6.01 10.52
N ALA A 190 -7.74 5.45 9.55
CA ALA A 190 -6.29 5.43 9.54
C ALA A 190 -5.65 6.80 9.22
N LYS A 191 -6.42 7.76 8.69
CA LYS A 191 -5.96 9.13 8.47
C LYS A 191 -5.57 9.78 9.80
N LYS A 192 -4.47 10.53 9.83
CA LYS A 192 -3.89 11.13 11.04
C LYS A 192 -3.46 10.14 12.13
N PHE A 193 -3.26 8.87 11.80
CA PHE A 193 -2.81 7.86 12.76
C PHE A 193 -1.54 8.30 13.53
N TRP A 194 -0.49 8.71 12.82
CA TRP A 194 0.79 9.09 13.42
C TRP A 194 0.71 10.38 14.26
N SER A 195 0.01 11.41 13.77
CA SER A 195 -0.16 12.67 14.51
C SER A 195 -1.09 12.58 15.72
N SER A 196 -2.05 11.63 15.72
CA SER A 196 -2.97 11.40 16.83
C SER A 196 -2.44 10.45 17.89
N LEU A 197 -1.49 9.57 17.55
CA LEU A 197 -0.96 8.53 18.43
C LEU A 197 -0.52 9.05 19.82
N PRO A 198 0.25 10.16 19.95
CA PRO A 198 0.61 10.68 21.28
C PRO A 198 -0.61 11.05 22.13
N SER A 199 -1.61 11.69 21.51
CA SER A 199 -2.83 12.13 22.18
C SER A 199 -3.69 10.94 22.59
N ASN A 200 -3.81 9.93 21.71
CA ASN A 200 -4.58 8.70 21.99
C ASN A 200 -3.98 7.92 23.17
N VAL A 201 -2.65 7.83 23.25
CA VAL A 201 -1.97 7.20 24.40
C VAL A 201 -2.23 8.00 25.68
N CYS A 202 -2.16 9.33 25.63
CA CYS A 202 -2.35 10.16 26.82
C CYS A 202 -3.82 10.37 27.22
N ASN A 203 -4.78 10.08 26.34
CA ASN A 203 -6.20 10.10 26.66
C ASN A 203 -6.65 8.84 27.42
N ASP A 204 -5.85 7.76 27.41
CA ASP A 204 -6.12 6.58 28.22
C ASP A 204 -6.02 6.94 29.71
N GLU A 205 -7.07 6.65 30.48
CA GLU A 205 -7.11 6.90 31.91
C GLU A 205 -5.98 6.22 32.69
N ARG A 206 -5.38 5.15 32.15
CA ARG A 206 -4.24 4.48 32.76
C ARG A 206 -2.94 5.26 32.60
N MET A 207 -2.87 6.15 31.61
CA MET A 207 -1.64 6.83 31.20
C MET A 207 -1.56 8.26 31.74
N ALA A 208 -2.64 9.02 31.71
CA ALA A 208 -2.65 10.40 32.22
C ALA A 208 -3.97 10.75 32.92
N ALA A 209 -3.93 11.81 33.72
CA ALA A 209 -5.11 12.50 34.16
C ALA A 209 -5.80 13.13 32.95
N GLY A 210 -7.11 12.93 32.82
CA GLY A 210 -7.91 13.56 31.76
C GLY A 210 -7.80 15.08 31.80
N ASN A 211 -8.16 15.72 30.68
CA ASN A 211 -7.96 17.16 30.45
C ASN A 211 -8.72 18.09 31.44
N GLY A 212 -9.57 17.54 32.33
CA GLY A 212 -10.32 18.30 33.33
C GLY A 212 -9.60 18.48 34.68
N ASN A 213 -8.55 17.69 34.98
CA ASN A 213 -7.84 17.72 36.27
C ASN A 213 -6.44 18.35 36.12
N GLU A 214 -6.34 19.49 35.42
CA GLU A 214 -5.05 20.13 35.14
C GLU A 214 -4.28 20.57 36.40
N ASP A 215 -4.99 20.87 37.50
CA ASP A 215 -4.37 21.38 38.73
C ASP A 215 -3.99 20.28 39.73
N ASP A 216 -4.51 19.06 39.56
CA ASP A 216 -4.31 17.91 40.43
C ASP A 216 -3.74 16.71 39.65
N CYS A 217 -2.57 16.90 39.07
CA CYS A 217 -1.86 15.89 38.30
C CYS A 217 -0.35 15.95 38.55
N TRP A 218 0.36 14.89 38.17
CA TRP A 218 1.80 14.78 38.28
C TRP A 218 2.47 15.48 37.09
N ASN A 219 3.23 16.54 37.36
CA ASN A 219 3.92 17.33 36.33
C ASN A 219 5.41 16.97 36.16
N GLY A 220 5.85 15.85 36.74
CA GLY A 220 7.25 15.41 36.73
C GLY A 220 8.09 15.90 37.91
N LYS A 221 7.57 16.79 38.75
CA LYS A 221 8.22 17.25 40.00
C LYS A 221 7.34 17.06 41.24
N GLY A 222 6.04 17.26 41.09
CA GLY A 222 5.07 17.20 42.18
C GLY A 222 3.64 17.11 41.66
N LYS A 223 2.69 17.06 42.60
CA LYS A 223 1.26 17.23 42.32
C LYS A 223 0.95 18.72 42.13
N SER A 224 0.88 19.15 40.87
CA SER A 224 0.61 20.55 40.49
C SER A 224 0.40 20.64 38.97
N ARG A 225 -0.09 21.79 38.50
CA ARG A 225 -0.28 22.05 37.08
C ARG A 225 1.03 21.94 36.27
N TYR A 226 0.90 21.43 35.06
CA TYR A 226 1.98 21.44 34.08
C TYR A 226 1.96 22.76 33.29
N LEU A 227 3.07 23.50 33.32
CA LEU A 227 3.13 24.88 32.83
C LEU A 227 3.63 25.03 31.39
N PHE A 228 4.34 24.04 30.85
CA PHE A 228 4.91 24.15 29.51
C PHE A 228 3.85 23.84 28.44
N ALA A 229 3.92 24.57 27.33
CA ALA A 229 3.08 24.32 26.18
C ALA A 229 3.43 22.96 25.52
N VAL A 230 2.45 22.38 24.83
CA VAL A 230 2.65 21.14 24.09
C VAL A 230 3.43 21.41 22.81
N THR A 231 4.53 20.68 22.62
CA THR A 231 5.38 20.74 21.43
C THR A 231 4.67 20.16 20.19
N GLY A 232 5.02 20.62 18.98
CA GLY A 232 4.49 20.08 17.73
C GLY A 232 4.83 18.59 17.51
N ASN A 233 4.19 17.93 16.54
CA ASN A 233 4.57 16.58 16.10
C ASN A 233 5.79 16.62 15.17
N GLY A 234 6.48 15.50 15.01
CA GLY A 234 7.62 15.39 14.08
C GLY A 234 8.94 15.85 14.67
N LEU A 235 10.04 15.43 14.05
CA LEU A 235 11.39 15.56 14.58
C LEU A 235 11.83 17.02 14.67
N ALA A 236 11.56 17.81 13.62
CA ALA A 236 11.95 19.22 13.55
C ALA A 236 11.38 20.08 14.69
N ASN A 237 10.23 19.69 15.25
CA ASN A 237 9.57 20.44 16.32
C ASN A 237 10.12 20.14 17.72
N GLN A 238 10.93 19.08 17.89
CA GLN A 238 11.37 18.65 19.24
C GLN A 238 12.58 19.38 19.80
N GLY A 239 13.19 20.30 19.05
CA GLY A 239 14.42 20.99 19.49
C GLY A 239 14.28 21.73 20.83
N ASN A 240 13.07 22.20 21.15
CA ASN A 240 12.76 22.92 22.40
C ASN A 240 11.88 22.11 23.37
N ASN A 241 11.77 20.79 23.21
CA ASN A 241 10.94 19.96 24.07
C ASN A 241 11.52 19.93 25.51
N PRO A 242 10.76 20.35 26.54
CA PRO A 242 11.27 20.44 27.91
C PRO A 242 11.47 19.08 28.60
N GLU A 243 10.87 18.00 28.08
CA GLU A 243 10.85 16.70 28.76
C GLU A 243 11.80 15.66 28.16
N VAL A 244 12.03 15.73 26.85
CA VAL A 244 12.85 14.74 26.13
C VAL A 244 13.86 15.47 25.26
N GLN A 245 15.14 15.20 25.48
CA GLN A 245 16.21 15.68 24.60
C GLN A 245 16.24 14.82 23.34
N VAL A 246 15.94 15.44 22.20
CA VAL A 246 15.90 14.80 20.90
C VAL A 246 16.92 15.48 19.99
N ASP A 247 17.82 14.70 19.38
CA ASP A 247 18.77 15.19 18.39
C ASP A 247 18.05 15.36 17.03
N THR A 248 17.61 16.58 16.72
CA THR A 248 16.88 16.86 15.49
C THR A 248 17.75 16.78 14.23
N SER A 249 19.08 16.70 14.37
CA SER A 249 20.00 16.60 13.24
C SER A 249 20.18 15.16 12.75
N LYS A 250 19.73 14.17 13.52
CA LYS A 250 19.91 12.74 13.23
C LYS A 250 18.56 12.03 13.10
N PRO A 251 17.91 12.12 11.94
CA PRO A 251 16.71 11.35 11.66
C PRO A 251 17.02 9.84 11.61
N ASP A 252 16.04 9.02 12.01
CA ASP A 252 16.13 7.56 11.92
C ASP A 252 16.09 7.10 10.44
N ILE A 253 17.14 6.40 10.01
CA ILE A 253 17.29 5.94 8.61
C ILE A 253 16.20 4.96 8.17
N LEU A 254 15.65 4.15 9.08
CA LEU A 254 14.60 3.20 8.75
C LEU A 254 13.30 3.96 8.51
N ILE A 255 13.02 4.99 9.30
CA ILE A 255 11.86 5.87 9.10
C ILE A 255 11.97 6.60 7.76
N LEU A 256 13.15 7.15 7.43
CA LEU A 256 13.38 7.78 6.13
C LEU A 256 13.15 6.81 4.96
N ARG A 257 13.58 5.54 5.10
CA ARG A 257 13.29 4.50 4.10
C ARG A 257 11.78 4.28 3.93
N GLN A 258 11.01 4.23 5.01
CA GLN A 258 9.55 4.08 4.94
C GLN A 258 8.87 5.31 4.33
N ILE A 259 9.34 6.52 4.61
CA ILE A 259 8.86 7.76 3.97
C ILE A 259 9.03 7.68 2.45
N MET A 260 10.20 7.24 1.97
CA MET A 260 10.45 7.06 0.54
C MET A 260 9.58 5.97 -0.07
N ALA A 261 9.37 4.85 0.62
CA ALA A 261 8.47 3.79 0.18
C ALA A 261 7.01 4.30 0.04
N LEU A 262 6.53 5.07 1.03
CA LEU A 262 5.21 5.72 0.97
C LEU A 262 5.08 6.67 -0.21
N ARG A 263 6.12 7.47 -0.52
CA ARG A 263 6.14 8.34 -1.70
C ARG A 263 6.02 7.57 -3.01
N VAL A 264 6.81 6.49 -3.15
CA VAL A 264 6.76 5.63 -4.34
C VAL A 264 5.37 5.01 -4.48
N MET A 265 4.83 4.42 -3.42
CA MET A 265 3.49 3.83 -3.44
C MET A 265 2.40 4.84 -3.72
N THR A 266 2.50 6.05 -3.17
CA THR A 266 1.58 7.17 -3.46
C THR A 266 1.61 7.54 -4.94
N SER A 267 2.81 7.63 -5.53
CA SER A 267 2.97 7.88 -6.97
C SER A 267 2.31 6.79 -7.81
N LYS A 268 2.53 5.52 -7.45
CA LYS A 268 1.89 4.35 -8.10
C LYS A 268 0.36 4.43 -8.01
N MET A 269 -0.20 4.73 -6.84
CA MET A 269 -1.66 4.87 -6.68
C MET A 269 -2.23 6.01 -7.51
N LYS A 270 -1.54 7.16 -7.59
CA LYS A 270 -1.95 8.28 -8.45
C LYS A 270 -1.88 7.92 -9.93
N ASN A 271 -0.87 7.18 -10.36
CA ASN A 271 -0.77 6.68 -11.74
C ASN A 271 -1.89 5.71 -12.08
N ALA A 272 -2.19 4.76 -11.20
CA ALA A 272 -3.32 3.84 -11.35
C ALA A 272 -4.65 4.60 -11.47
N TYR A 273 -4.87 5.62 -10.62
CA TYR A 273 -6.05 6.49 -10.69
C TYR A 273 -6.19 7.20 -12.05
N ASN A 274 -5.07 7.61 -12.65
CA ASN A 274 -5.04 8.26 -13.95
C ASN A 274 -5.12 7.28 -15.14
N GLY A 275 -5.06 5.97 -14.90
CA GLY A 275 -5.06 4.95 -15.96
C GLY A 275 -3.70 4.74 -16.63
N ASN A 276 -2.61 5.17 -16.00
CA ASN A 276 -1.25 4.89 -16.47
C ASN A 276 -0.78 3.51 -15.98
N ASP A 277 0.08 2.85 -16.76
CA ASP A 277 0.69 1.57 -16.35
C ASP A 277 1.47 1.74 -15.04
N VAL A 278 1.30 0.75 -14.15
CA VAL A 278 1.97 0.71 -12.84
C VAL A 278 2.76 -0.58 -12.76
N ASP A 279 4.09 -0.46 -12.85
CA ASP A 279 4.96 -1.60 -12.61
C ASP A 279 5.00 -1.92 -11.11
N PHE A 280 4.30 -2.96 -10.71
CA PHE A 280 4.44 -3.59 -9.41
C PHE A 280 5.64 -4.54 -9.45
N PHE A 281 6.85 -4.00 -9.50
CA PHE A 281 8.04 -4.78 -9.13
C PHE A 281 7.86 -5.20 -7.66
N ASP A 282 7.78 -6.51 -7.42
CA ASP A 282 7.67 -7.09 -6.07
C ASP A 282 8.85 -6.62 -5.22
N ILE A 283 8.56 -5.88 -4.15
CA ILE A 283 9.54 -5.38 -3.17
C ILE A 283 9.99 -6.53 -2.22
N SER A 284 9.78 -7.80 -2.60
CA SER A 284 10.19 -8.94 -1.78
C SER A 284 11.68 -9.24 -1.89
N ASP A 285 12.35 -8.79 -2.96
CA ASP A 285 13.69 -9.26 -3.30
C ASP A 285 14.68 -8.08 -3.35
N GLU A 286 15.01 -7.51 -2.18
CA GLU A 286 16.29 -6.82 -2.03
C GLU A 286 17.25 -7.68 -1.22
N SER A 287 17.75 -8.73 -1.86
CA SER A 287 19.08 -9.27 -1.59
C SER A 287 19.58 -10.06 -2.82
N SER A 288 20.70 -9.60 -3.39
CA SER A 288 21.63 -10.27 -4.32
C SER A 288 21.70 -9.73 -5.76
N GLY A 289 22.90 -9.27 -6.15
CA GLY A 289 23.39 -9.39 -7.53
C GLY A 289 24.12 -8.17 -8.10
N GLU A 290 25.45 -8.22 -8.06
CA GLU A 290 26.37 -7.30 -8.75
C GLU A 290 26.14 -7.27 -10.27
N GLY A 291 26.39 -6.12 -10.90
CA GLY A 291 26.41 -5.94 -12.35
C GLY A 291 27.44 -4.90 -12.77
N SER A 292 28.70 -5.32 -12.85
CA SER A 292 29.78 -4.58 -13.52
C SER A 292 29.48 -4.46 -15.02
N GLY A 293 29.54 -3.24 -15.55
CA GLY A 293 29.47 -2.94 -16.98
C GLY A 293 30.44 -1.81 -17.34
N SER A 294 31.51 -2.17 -18.02
CA SER A 294 32.67 -1.36 -18.41
C SER A 294 32.42 -0.38 -19.57
N GLY A 295 33.04 0.80 -19.50
CA GLY A 295 33.73 1.43 -20.63
C GLY A 295 33.09 2.65 -21.29
N CYS A 296 33.50 3.86 -20.89
CA CYS A 296 33.76 4.96 -21.81
C CYS A 296 34.92 5.82 -21.30
N GLU A 297 35.75 6.24 -22.23
CA GLU A 297 37.05 6.86 -22.09
C GLU A 297 36.96 8.39 -22.32
N TYR A 298 37.79 9.15 -21.58
CA TYR A 298 38.13 10.58 -21.66
C TYR A 298 37.10 11.69 -21.32
N GLN A 299 37.42 12.38 -20.21
CA GLN A 299 37.54 13.84 -20.02
C GLN A 299 36.40 14.66 -19.36
N GLN A 300 36.70 15.03 -18.11
CA GLN A 300 36.42 16.30 -17.41
C GLN A 300 35.04 16.56 -16.80
N CYS A 301 34.93 16.33 -15.49
CA CYS A 301 34.31 17.24 -14.50
C CYS A 301 35.03 17.09 -13.14
N PRO A 302 35.77 18.09 -12.63
CA PRO A 302 36.24 18.17 -11.23
C PRO A 302 35.14 18.86 -10.37
N SER A 303 35.06 18.77 -9.05
CA SER A 303 36.00 18.42 -7.98
C SER A 303 35.20 18.06 -6.70
N GLU A 304 35.55 16.97 -6.02
CA GLU A 304 35.31 16.84 -4.58
C GLU A 304 36.57 17.25 -3.82
N PHE A 305 36.35 18.07 -2.80
CA PHE A 305 37.35 18.69 -1.95
C PHE A 305 37.86 17.67 -0.93
N GLU A 306 39.17 17.43 -0.95
CA GLU A 306 39.90 16.65 0.03
C GLU A 306 40.23 17.51 1.26
N TYR A 307 40.14 16.94 2.47
CA TYR A 307 40.87 17.46 3.61
C TYR A 307 41.56 16.33 4.38
N ASN A 308 42.89 16.48 4.44
CA ASN A 308 43.90 15.58 4.96
C ASN A 308 43.77 15.27 6.45
N ALA A 309 44.19 14.06 6.84
CA ALA A 309 44.71 13.78 8.17
C ALA A 309 46.17 13.32 8.05
N THR A 310 47.09 14.17 8.52
CA THR A 310 48.51 13.88 8.65
C THR A 310 48.79 12.98 9.87
N ASP A 311 49.77 12.12 9.65
CA ASP A 311 50.37 11.15 10.57
C ASP A 311 51.06 11.82 11.79
N HIS A 312 51.00 11.15 12.93
CA HIS A 312 51.93 11.37 14.04
C HIS A 312 52.20 10.04 14.76
N SER A 313 53.44 9.57 14.61
CA SER A 313 53.99 8.43 15.34
C SER A 313 54.06 8.72 16.85
N GLY A 314 53.63 7.77 17.68
CA GLY A 314 53.85 7.76 19.11
C GLY A 314 53.87 6.33 19.64
N LYS A 315 55.05 5.88 20.09
CA LYS A 315 55.33 4.58 20.72
C LYS A 315 54.41 4.31 21.92
N SER A 316 54.00 3.06 22.12
CA SER A 316 53.92 2.49 23.47
C SER A 316 53.99 0.97 23.48
N ALA A 317 54.45 0.49 24.64
CA ALA A 317 54.99 -0.82 24.93
C ALA A 317 53.91 -1.90 25.19
N ASN A 318 54.44 -3.12 25.21
CA ASN A 318 53.87 -4.39 25.61
C ASN A 318 53.17 -4.34 26.99
N ASP A 319 51.96 -4.87 27.11
CA ASP A 319 51.49 -5.51 28.36
C ASP A 319 50.34 -6.51 28.11
N LYS A 320 50.42 -7.63 28.84
CA LYS A 320 49.57 -8.82 28.78
C LYS A 320 48.33 -8.70 29.68
N ALA A 321 47.28 -9.38 29.24
CA ALA A 321 46.26 -10.12 30.00
C ALA A 321 45.23 -9.34 30.86
N SER A 322 43.95 -9.55 30.58
CA SER A 322 43.14 -10.58 31.28
C SER A 322 41.66 -10.49 30.93
N SER A 323 41.09 -11.67 30.70
CA SER A 323 39.66 -11.94 30.62
C SER A 323 38.97 -11.76 31.97
N ALA A 324 37.78 -11.14 31.98
CA ALA A 324 36.78 -11.36 33.03
C ALA A 324 35.37 -11.17 32.43
N GLY A 325 34.61 -12.26 32.35
CA GLY A 325 33.18 -12.24 32.04
C GLY A 325 32.34 -12.08 33.30
N VAL A 326 31.16 -11.45 33.17
CA VAL A 326 30.03 -11.51 34.14
C VAL A 326 28.72 -11.21 33.37
N PRO A 327 27.52 -11.50 33.90
CA PRO A 327 26.67 -12.57 33.38
C PRO A 327 25.29 -12.09 32.86
N ALA A 328 24.64 -12.98 32.12
CA ALA A 328 23.26 -12.84 31.68
C ALA A 328 22.28 -13.04 32.85
N GLY A 329 21.32 -12.12 33.04
CA GLY A 329 20.28 -12.32 34.05
C GLY A 329 19.33 -11.15 34.27
N ALA A 330 18.57 -10.73 33.25
CA ALA A 330 17.33 -9.94 33.41
C ALA A 330 16.57 -9.86 32.06
N ARG A 331 16.13 -10.99 31.51
CA ARG A 331 15.47 -11.03 30.18
C ARG A 331 14.14 -11.80 30.02
N PRO A 332 13.42 -12.30 31.06
CA PRO A 332 12.09 -12.86 30.81
C PRO A 332 10.93 -11.86 30.95
N TYR A 333 11.01 -10.85 31.83
CA TYR A 333 9.84 -10.01 32.16
C TYR A 333 9.49 -8.93 31.11
N LEU A 334 10.47 -8.41 30.38
CA LEU A 334 10.22 -7.37 29.37
C LEU A 334 9.59 -7.94 28.09
N LEU A 335 9.95 -9.17 27.72
CA LEU A 335 9.36 -9.85 26.56
C LEU A 335 7.90 -10.23 26.84
N THR A 336 7.57 -10.66 28.06
CA THR A 336 6.20 -11.01 28.42
C THR A 336 5.27 -9.79 28.41
N VAL A 337 5.75 -8.62 28.85
CA VAL A 337 4.96 -7.38 28.81
C VAL A 337 4.74 -6.91 27.37
N PHE A 338 5.77 -7.02 26.51
CA PHE A 338 5.65 -6.65 25.10
C PHE A 338 4.71 -7.58 24.33
N CYS A 339 4.74 -8.89 24.62
CA CYS A 339 3.80 -9.85 24.05
C CYS A 339 2.34 -9.61 24.50
N ILE A 340 2.12 -9.22 25.75
CA ILE A 340 0.76 -8.91 26.24
C ILE A 340 0.24 -7.63 25.56
N LEU A 341 1.07 -6.60 25.38
CA LEU A 341 0.68 -5.40 24.65
C LEU A 341 0.40 -5.70 23.17
N ALA A 342 1.21 -6.55 22.52
CA ALA A 342 0.96 -6.99 21.15
C ALA A 342 -0.35 -7.78 21.01
N LEU A 343 -0.68 -8.65 21.97
CA LEU A 343 -1.92 -9.43 21.98
C LEU A 343 -3.16 -8.58 22.29
N VAL A 344 -3.03 -7.56 23.13
CA VAL A 344 -4.10 -6.58 23.38
C VAL A 344 -4.34 -5.73 22.13
N MET A 345 -3.28 -5.31 21.44
CA MET A 345 -3.38 -4.57 20.17
C MET A 345 -3.95 -5.41 19.02
N GLN A 346 -3.72 -6.74 19.01
CA GLN A 346 -4.34 -7.66 18.04
C GLN A 346 -5.83 -7.91 18.29
N ARG A 347 -6.32 -7.71 19.52
CA ARG A 347 -7.74 -7.87 19.86
C ARG A 347 -8.60 -6.66 19.51
N GLU A 348 -8.01 -5.47 19.45
CA GLU A 348 -8.65 -4.24 18.96
C GLU A 348 -8.66 -4.16 17.41
N TRP A 349 -7.93 -5.06 16.73
CA TRP A 349 -7.78 -5.12 15.28
C TRP A 349 -8.59 -6.23 14.59
N ARG A 350 -9.26 -7.10 15.36
CA ARG A 350 -10.36 -7.94 14.86
C ARG A 350 -11.68 -7.32 15.26
#